data_AF-A0A9D4GAB7-F1
#
_entry.id   AF-A0A9D4GAB7-F1
#
_cell.length_a   1.000
_cell.length_b   1.000
_cell.length_c   1.000
_cell.angle_alpha   90.00
_cell.angle_beta   90.00
_cell.angle_gamma   90.00
#
_symmetry.space_group_name_H-M   'P 1'
#
loop_
_entity.id
_entity.type
_entity.pdbx_description
1 polymer ?
#
loop_
_entity_poly.entity_id
_entity_poly.type
_entity_poly.pdbx_seq_one_letter_code
_entity_poly.pdbx_strand_id
1 'polypeptide(L)'
;MQMTHHVGRYQPNKVRPIVSKFACYPDKERIRKKSEQLKGTPFGISEQNPKQVMEFRIRLIPIMNKKCACRKHYVPFCAAYEAIYLIFYLEG
;
A
#
# COMPACT_ATOMS: atom_id res chain seq x y z
N MET A 1 -6.46 -17.64 1.71
CA MET A 1 -5.33 -17.08 2.47
C MET A 1 -4.35 -18.21 2.75
N GLN A 2 -3.04 -18.04 2.54
CA GLN A 2 -2.07 -19.13 2.69
C GLN A 2 -1.29 -19.05 3.99
N MET A 3 -0.68 -17.90 4.28
CA MET A 3 0.21 -17.75 5.44
C MET A 3 0.04 -16.39 6.09
N THR A 4 0.15 -16.37 7.42
CA THR A 4 0.04 -15.15 8.23
C THR A 4 1.12 -15.17 9.29
N HIS A 5 1.84 -14.06 9.43
CA HIS A 5 2.84 -13.92 10.50
C HIS A 5 2.90 -12.48 10.99
N HIS A 6 3.36 -12.31 12.23
CA HIS A 6 3.72 -11.00 12.75
C HIS A 6 5.10 -10.60 12.26
N VAL A 7 5.27 -9.31 11.93
CA VAL A 7 6.57 -8.75 11.55
C VAL A 7 7.21 -8.03 12.74
N GLY A 8 8.51 -8.23 12.90
CA GLY A 8 9.33 -7.56 13.91
C GLY A 8 9.41 -8.32 15.25
N ARG A 9 10.22 -7.76 16.16
CA ARG A 9 10.42 -8.32 17.52
C ARG A 9 9.21 -8.00 18.42
N TYR A 10 8.92 -8.89 19.37
CA TYR A 10 7.89 -8.65 20.39
C TYR A 10 8.23 -7.44 21.26
N GLN A 11 7.23 -6.59 21.51
CA GLN A 11 7.31 -5.47 22.46
C GLN A 11 6.02 -5.47 23.29
N PRO A 12 6.09 -5.43 24.63
CA PRO A 12 4.95 -5.69 25.51
C PRO A 12 3.80 -4.68 25.38
N ASN A 13 4.06 -3.47 24.86
CA ASN A 13 3.06 -2.39 24.75
C ASN A 13 2.79 -1.96 23.30
N LYS A 14 3.18 -2.77 22.30
CA LYS A 14 2.94 -2.45 20.89
C LYS A 14 2.34 -3.62 20.14
N VAL A 15 1.24 -3.36 19.43
CA VAL A 15 0.65 -4.31 18.49
C VAL A 15 1.60 -4.46 17.30
N ARG A 16 2.03 -5.68 17.02
CA ARG A 16 2.88 -5.96 15.86
C ARG A 16 2.03 -6.00 14.59
N PRO A 17 2.51 -5.38 13.49
CA PRO A 17 1.83 -5.52 12.21
C PRO A 17 1.79 -6.98 11.77
N ILE A 18 0.71 -7.35 11.10
CA ILE A 18 0.48 -8.68 10.56
C ILE A 18 0.70 -8.61 9.05
N VAL A 19 1.50 -9.53 8.51
CA VAL A 19 1.64 -9.71 7.06
C VAL A 19 0.94 -11.01 6.69
N SER A 20 -0.01 -10.89 5.77
CA SER A 20 -0.73 -11.99 5.15
C SER A 20 -0.27 -12.21 3.72
N LYS A 21 0.03 -13.46 3.38
CA LYS A 21 0.18 -13.93 2.00
C LYS A 21 -1.14 -14.53 1.53
N PHE A 22 -1.68 -13.95 0.46
CA PHE A 22 -2.87 -14.45 -0.21
C PHE A 22 -2.48 -15.49 -1.27
N ALA A 23 -3.34 -16.49 -1.47
CA ALA A 23 -3.14 -17.51 -2.50
C ALA A 23 -3.27 -16.93 -3.91
N CYS A 24 -4.19 -15.97 -4.07
CA CYS A 24 -4.56 -15.41 -5.36
C CYS A 24 -4.55 -13.87 -5.28
N TYR A 25 -4.12 -13.23 -6.36
CA TYR A 25 -4.11 -11.77 -6.48
C TYR A 25 -5.51 -11.12 -6.37
N PRO A 26 -6.58 -11.67 -6.99
CA PRO A 26 -7.91 -11.05 -6.91
C PRO A 26 -8.46 -10.92 -5.48
N ASP A 27 -8.19 -11.89 -4.62
CA ASP A 27 -8.58 -11.83 -3.22
C ASP A 27 -7.85 -10.73 -2.45
N LYS A 28 -6.53 -10.61 -2.68
CA LYS A 28 -5.72 -9.52 -2.12
C LYS A 28 -6.28 -8.17 -2.54
N GLU A 29 -6.59 -8.03 -3.83
CA GLU A 29 -7.07 -6.78 -4.39
C GLU A 29 -8.47 -6.41 -3.89
N ARG A 30 -9.38 -7.39 -3.78
CA ARG A 30 -10.72 -7.21 -3.21
C ARG A 30 -10.65 -6.69 -1.78
N ILE A 31 -9.74 -7.21 -0.96
CA ILE A 31 -9.53 -6.73 0.42
C ILE A 31 -8.92 -5.33 0.42
N ARG A 32 -7.91 -5.08 -0.44
CA ARG A 32 -7.29 -3.76 -0.59
C ARG A 32 -8.31 -2.68 -0.94
N LYS A 33 -9.24 -2.95 -1.88
CA LYS A 33 -10.29 -2.01 -2.28
C LYS A 33 -11.27 -1.68 -1.15
N LYS A 34 -11.50 -2.62 -0.21
CA LYS A 34 -12.35 -2.38 0.97
C LYS A 34 -11.65 -1.62 2.11
N SER A 35 -10.36 -1.31 1.99
CA SER A 35 -9.60 -0.59 3.03
C SER A 35 -10.20 0.76 3.41
N GLU A 36 -10.91 1.43 2.51
CA GLU A 36 -11.60 2.71 2.79
C GLU A 36 -12.66 2.56 3.88
N GLN A 37 -13.26 1.37 4.02
CA GLN A 37 -14.25 1.07 5.06
C GLN A 37 -13.62 1.03 6.46
N LEU A 38 -12.29 0.97 6.56
CA LEU A 38 -11.55 0.99 7.82
C LEU A 38 -11.29 2.41 8.34
N LYS A 39 -11.76 3.44 7.64
CA LYS A 39 -11.62 4.83 8.08
C LYS A 39 -12.29 5.02 9.45
N GLY A 40 -11.52 5.52 10.42
CA GLY A 40 -11.97 5.71 11.80
C GLY A 40 -11.64 4.54 12.74
N THR A 41 -11.10 3.43 12.22
CA THR A 41 -10.56 2.34 13.04
C THR A 41 -9.09 2.59 13.40
N PRO A 42 -8.55 1.97 14.47
CA PRO A 42 -7.15 2.16 14.88
C PRO A 42 -6.15 1.41 13.99
N PHE A 43 -6.61 0.71 12.95
CA PHE A 43 -5.77 -0.08 12.06
C PHE A 43 -6.04 0.26 10.58
N GLY A 44 -5.05 -0.02 9.75
CA GLY A 44 -5.12 0.19 8.31
C GLY A 44 -4.51 -0.97 7.56
N ILE A 45 -4.89 -1.11 6.30
CA ILE A 45 -4.33 -2.11 5.39
C ILE A 45 -3.42 -1.39 4.41
N SER A 46 -2.19 -1.89 4.28
CA SER A 46 -1.22 -1.42 3.28
C SER A 46 -0.56 -2.60 2.59
N GLU A 47 -0.06 -2.35 1.39
CA GLU A 47 0.65 -3.36 0.61
C GLU A 47 2.14 -3.33 0.90
N GLN A 48 2.71 -4.52 1.13
CA GLN A 48 4.15 -4.70 1.30
C GLN A 48 4.85 -4.64 -0.07
N ASN A 49 5.62 -3.59 -0.30
CA ASN A 49 6.40 -3.40 -1.52
C ASN A 49 7.90 -3.54 -1.21
N PRO A 50 8.73 -3.93 -2.20
CA PRO A 50 10.18 -3.91 -2.03
C PRO A 50 10.68 -2.49 -1.72
N LYS A 51 11.81 -2.41 -1.01
CA LYS A 51 12.36 -1.15 -0.50
C LYS A 51 12.57 -0.10 -1.60
N GLN A 52 13.08 -0.52 -2.76
CA GLN A 52 13.31 0.35 -3.91
C GLN A 52 12.03 1.07 -4.34
N VAL A 53 10.93 0.34 -4.48
CA VAL A 53 9.61 0.90 -4.85
C VAL A 53 9.12 1.89 -3.79
N MET A 54 9.31 1.57 -2.50
CA MET A 54 8.93 2.48 -1.41
C MET A 54 9.76 3.77 -1.42
N GLU A 55 11.06 3.69 -1.66
CA GLU A 55 11.95 4.85 -1.76
C GLU A 55 11.54 5.76 -2.93
N PHE A 56 11.24 5.19 -4.10
CA PHE A 56 10.73 5.96 -5.23
C PHE A 56 9.40 6.64 -4.91
N ARG A 57 8.47 5.94 -4.25
CA ARG A 57 7.19 6.53 -3.81
C ARG A 57 7.41 7.71 -2.88
N ILE A 58 8.27 7.58 -1.88
CA ILE A 58 8.58 8.66 -0.93
C ILE A 58 9.10 9.90 -1.65
N ARG A 59 9.97 9.73 -2.66
CA ARG A 59 10.49 10.84 -3.48
C ARG A 59 9.41 11.53 -4.33
N LEU A 60 8.38 10.80 -4.75
CA LEU A 60 7.29 11.32 -5.59
C LEU A 60 6.19 12.04 -4.78
N ILE A 61 6.03 11.74 -3.49
CA ILE A 61 4.99 12.35 -2.62
C ILE A 61 5.05 13.89 -2.62
N PRO A 62 6.22 14.56 -2.48
CA PRO A 62 6.29 16.02 -2.51
C PRO A 62 5.82 16.63 -3.84
N ILE A 63 6.16 15.98 -4.96
CA ILE A 63 5.76 16.42 -6.31
C ILE A 63 4.24 16.28 -6.45
N MET A 64 3.70 15.15 -6.00
CA MET A 64 2.27 14.87 -5.99
C MET A 64 1.51 15.90 -5.15
N ASN A 65 1.94 16.18 -3.92
CA ASN A 65 1.30 17.15 -3.03
C ASN A 65 1.30 18.56 -3.61
N LYS A 66 2.42 19.00 -4.21
CA LYS A 66 2.50 20.30 -4.91
C LYS A 66 1.48 20.39 -6.07
N LYS A 67 1.30 19.32 -6.84
CA LYS A 67 0.33 19.27 -7.96
C LYS A 67 -1.12 19.19 -7.48
N CYS A 68 -1.40 18.43 -6.40
CA CYS A 68 -2.74 18.30 -5.83
C CYS A 68 -3.23 19.60 -5.17
N ALA A 69 -2.32 20.38 -4.58
CA ALA A 69 -2.66 21.71 -4.07
C ALA A 69 -3.16 22.66 -5.18
N CYS A 70 -2.62 22.53 -6.41
CA CYS A 70 -3.04 23.33 -7.58
C CYS A 70 -4.28 22.81 -8.31
N ARG A 71 -4.71 21.55 -8.12
CA ARG A 71 -5.91 20.99 -8.76
C ARG A 71 -6.70 20.12 -7.79
N LYS A 72 -7.90 20.57 -7.42
CA LYS A 72 -8.87 19.87 -6.52
C LYS A 72 -9.37 18.50 -7.04
N HIS A 73 -8.95 18.08 -8.24
CA HIS A 73 -9.46 16.90 -8.95
C HIS A 73 -8.36 15.92 -9.41
N TYR A 74 -7.19 15.89 -8.77
CA TYR A 74 -6.20 14.85 -9.04
C TYR A 74 -6.41 13.68 -8.07
N VAL A 75 -6.83 12.51 -8.59
CA VAL A 75 -7.03 11.27 -7.84
C VAL A 75 -5.70 10.49 -7.89
N PRO A 76 -4.75 10.68 -6.97
CA PRO A 76 -3.36 10.35 -7.28
C PRO A 76 -3.01 8.93 -6.83
N PHE A 77 -3.75 8.38 -5.87
CA PHE A 77 -3.28 7.22 -5.12
C PHE A 77 -3.62 5.90 -5.79
N CYS A 78 -4.73 5.81 -6.52
CA CYS A 78 -5.13 4.60 -7.25
C CYS A 78 -4.43 4.47 -8.61
N ALA A 79 -4.33 5.55 -9.40
CA ALA A 79 -3.71 5.52 -10.73
C ALA A 79 -2.16 5.40 -10.68
N ALA A 80 -1.51 5.96 -9.65
CA ALA A 80 -0.06 5.80 -9.49
C ALA A 80 0.35 4.36 -9.11
N TYR A 81 -0.53 3.61 -8.44
CA TYR A 81 -0.29 2.20 -8.17
C TYR A 81 -0.29 1.37 -9.45
N GLU A 82 -1.20 1.64 -10.39
CA GLU A 82 -1.22 0.96 -11.69
C GLU A 82 0.00 1.29 -12.53
N ALA A 83 0.42 2.56 -12.60
CA ALA A 83 1.61 2.95 -13.34
C ALA A 83 2.90 2.32 -12.78
N ILE A 84 3.05 2.27 -11.44
CA ILE A 84 4.22 1.64 -10.80
C ILE A 84 4.19 0.11 -10.96
N TYR A 85 3.03 -0.53 -10.86
CA TYR A 85 2.90 -1.97 -11.09
C TYR A 85 3.15 -2.34 -12.55
N LEU A 86 2.63 -1.57 -13.53
CA LEU A 86 2.89 -1.81 -14.96
C LEU A 86 4.37 -1.69 -15.30
N ILE A 87 5.07 -0.65 -14.80
CA ILE A 87 6.49 -0.45 -15.08
C ILE A 87 7.35 -1.60 -14.52
N PHE A 88 7.00 -2.15 -13.35
CA PHE A 88 7.74 -3.26 -12.75
C PHE A 88 7.34 -4.66 -13.25
N TYR A 89 6.13 -4.85 -13.81
CA TYR A 89 5.66 -6.16 -14.29
C TYR A 89 5.69 -6.32 -15.82
N LEU A 90 5.85 -5.25 -16.61
CA LEU A 90 5.98 -5.32 -18.09
C LEU A 90 7.42 -5.27 -18.61
N GLU A 91 8.39 -4.81 -17.79
CA GLU A 91 9.83 -4.83 -18.14
C GLU A 91 10.60 -6.01 -17.50
N GLY A 92 9.88 -7.08 -17.14
CA GLY A 92 10.44 -8.36 -16.70
C GLY A 92 10.39 -9.40 -17.81
#